data_AF-A0A7Y8MQK8-F1
#
_entry.id   AF-A0A7Y8MQK8-F1
#
_cell.length_a   1.000
_cell.length_b   1.000
_cell.length_c   1.000
_cell.angle_alpha   90.00
_cell.angle_beta   90.00
_cell.angle_gamma   90.00
#
_symmetry.space_group_name_H-M   'P 1'
#
loop_
_entity.id
_entity.type
_entity.pdbx_description
1 polymer ?
#
loop_
_entity_poly.entity_id
_entity_poly.type
_entity_poly.pdbx_seq_one_letter_code
_entity_poly.pdbx_strand_id
1 'polypeptide(L)'
;MTKLTDTQAVILSAAAQRDSYNVLPLPGSLRGGAATKVVETMIAKGFIEEVDADVRKGELVWRETGDGHGTTLVATDAGLAAIGIEPEGTSTAPESAPDTPAEQTEAPKARIPREGTKQAALIAMLRAPGGAT
;
A
#
# COMPACT_ATOMS: atom_id res chain seq x y z
N MET A 1 18.51 5.60 2.77
CA MET A 1 17.30 4.85 2.37
C MET A 1 16.27 4.99 3.49
N THR A 2 15.22 5.77 3.27
CA THR A 2 14.13 5.92 4.25
C THR A 2 13.32 4.63 4.25
N LYS A 3 13.31 3.92 5.38
CA LYS A 3 12.53 2.68 5.50
C LYS A 3 11.04 3.00 5.44
N LEU A 4 10.36 2.41 4.46
CA LEU A 4 8.92 2.46 4.32
C LEU A 4 8.26 1.54 5.36
N THR A 5 7.14 1.95 5.94
CA THR A 5 6.32 1.04 6.76
C THR A 5 5.38 0.24 5.86
N ASP A 6 4.91 -0.92 6.31
CA ASP A 6 3.98 -1.75 5.54
C ASP A 6 2.72 -0.98 5.13
N THR A 7 2.18 -0.15 6.03
CA THR A 7 1.03 0.73 5.73
C THR A 7 1.37 1.76 4.65
N GLN A 8 2.54 2.40 4.71
CA GLN A 8 2.98 3.37 3.71
C GLN A 8 3.18 2.70 2.34
N ALA A 9 3.74 1.48 2.32
CA ALA A 9 3.87 0.66 1.12
C ALA A 9 2.50 0.37 0.49
N VAL A 10 1.55 -0.13 1.29
CA VAL A 10 0.20 -0.45 0.80
C VAL A 10 -0.49 0.79 0.22
N ILE A 11 -0.35 1.95 0.86
CA ILE A 11 -0.93 3.21 0.38
C ILE A 11 -0.33 3.61 -0.97
N LEU A 12 0.99 3.63 -1.08
CA LEU A 12 1.68 4.03 -2.32
C LEU A 12 1.42 3.03 -3.44
N SER A 13 1.41 1.74 -3.15
CA SER A 13 1.06 0.71 -4.14
C SER A 13 -0.39 0.86 -4.62
N ALA A 14 -1.33 1.22 -3.76
CA ALA A 14 -2.72 1.48 -4.17
C ALA A 14 -2.85 2.75 -5.01
N ALA A 15 -2.09 3.81 -4.68
CA ALA A 15 -2.04 5.04 -5.46
C ALA A 15 -1.44 4.80 -6.86
N ALA A 16 -0.34 4.06 -6.96
CA ALA A 16 0.34 3.75 -8.22
C ALA A 16 -0.52 2.97 -9.23
N GLN A 17 -1.56 2.27 -8.76
CA GLN A 17 -2.50 1.54 -9.61
C GLN A 17 -3.62 2.42 -10.19
N ARG A 18 -3.66 3.71 -9.85
CA ARG A 18 -4.66 4.68 -10.31
C ARG A 18 -4.00 5.67 -11.26
N ASP A 19 -4.66 6.00 -12.36
CA ASP A 19 -4.11 6.89 -13.38
C ASP A 19 -3.73 8.28 -12.85
N SER A 20 -4.47 8.79 -11.85
CA SER A 20 -4.20 10.08 -11.22
C SER A 20 -3.23 10.02 -10.04
N TYR A 21 -2.70 8.85 -9.70
CA TYR A 21 -1.92 8.61 -8.47
C TYR A 21 -2.59 9.06 -7.17
N ASN A 22 -3.93 9.18 -7.19
CA ASN A 22 -4.72 9.56 -6.05
C ASN A 22 -4.55 8.54 -4.91
N VAL A 23 -4.31 9.01 -3.70
CA VAL A 23 -4.10 8.18 -2.50
C VAL A 23 -5.43 7.68 -1.93
N LEU A 24 -6.52 8.42 -2.15
CA LEU A 24 -7.83 8.09 -1.60
C LEU A 24 -8.61 7.09 -2.47
N PRO A 25 -9.38 6.17 -1.86
CA PRO A 25 -9.59 6.00 -0.43
C PRO A 25 -8.42 5.30 0.28
N LEU A 26 -8.22 5.65 1.56
CA LEU A 26 -7.27 4.98 2.44
C LEU A 26 -7.73 3.56 2.83
N PRO A 27 -6.80 2.61 3.07
CA PRO A 27 -7.12 1.25 3.49
C PRO A 27 -8.07 1.20 4.68
N GLY A 28 -8.98 0.21 4.69
CA GLY A 28 -10.01 0.01 5.72
C GLY A 28 -9.53 0.08 7.17
N SER A 29 -8.33 -0.42 7.42
CA SER A 29 -7.67 -0.47 8.71
C SER A 29 -7.20 0.91 9.22
N LEU A 30 -7.13 1.91 8.34
CA LEU A 30 -6.60 3.23 8.66
C LEU A 30 -7.75 4.26 8.69
N ARG A 31 -8.10 4.72 9.89
CA ARG A 31 -9.25 5.61 10.15
C ARG A 31 -8.94 6.64 11.23
N GLY A 32 -9.70 7.74 11.24
CA GLY A 32 -9.61 8.79 12.26
C GLY A 32 -8.20 9.35 12.43
N GLY A 33 -7.81 9.63 13.68
CA GLY A 33 -6.49 10.21 14.00
C GLY A 33 -5.29 9.38 13.54
N ALA A 34 -5.43 8.05 13.44
CA ALA A 34 -4.36 7.20 12.89
C ALA A 34 -4.12 7.49 11.40
N ALA A 35 -5.21 7.68 10.63
CA ALA A 35 -5.12 8.08 9.23
C ALA A 35 -4.44 9.43 9.08
N THR A 36 -4.87 10.42 9.86
CA THR A 36 -4.26 11.75 9.87
C THR A 36 -2.77 11.66 10.16
N LYS A 37 -2.36 10.87 11.17
CA LYS A 37 -0.94 10.77 11.52
C LYS A 37 -0.10 10.13 10.44
N VAL A 38 -0.59 9.06 9.80
CA VAL A 38 0.14 8.41 8.70
C VAL A 38 0.27 9.37 7.51
N VAL A 39 -0.82 10.04 7.12
CA VAL A 39 -0.81 11.02 6.03
C VAL A 39 0.17 12.16 6.32
N GLU A 40 0.10 12.79 7.50
CA GLU A 40 1.05 13.83 7.91
C GLU A 40 2.51 13.36 7.81
N THR A 41 2.79 12.12 8.25
CA THR A 41 4.16 11.58 8.18
C THR A 41 4.60 11.30 6.74
N MET A 42 3.69 10.94 5.84
CA MET A 42 3.99 10.72 4.43
C MET A 42 4.21 12.05 3.69
N ILE A 43 3.43 13.08 4.02
CA ILE A 43 3.63 14.45 3.54
C ILE A 43 5.00 14.98 4.00
N ALA A 44 5.31 14.85 5.30
CA ALA A 44 6.60 15.29 5.84
C ALA A 44 7.81 14.56 5.22
N LYS A 45 7.62 13.33 4.75
CA LYS A 45 8.63 12.56 4.01
C LYS A 45 8.65 12.86 2.51
N GLY A 46 7.71 13.67 2.01
CA GLY A 46 7.56 13.99 0.59
C GLY A 46 7.07 12.81 -0.26
N PHE A 47 6.44 11.80 0.33
CA PHE A 47 5.91 10.64 -0.41
C PHE A 47 4.53 10.89 -1.02
N ILE A 48 3.77 11.79 -0.43
CA ILE A 48 2.47 12.25 -0.93
C ILE A 48 2.38 13.76 -0.73
N GLU A 49 1.51 14.41 -1.48
CA GLU A 49 1.24 15.84 -1.35
C GLU A 49 -0.26 16.13 -1.35
N GLU A 50 -0.63 17.26 -0.73
CA GLU A 50 -1.99 17.79 -0.79
C GLU A 50 -2.12 18.67 -2.04
N VAL A 51 -3.10 18.36 -2.89
CA VAL A 51 -3.42 19.12 -4.10
C VAL A 51 -4.91 19.44 -4.12
N ASP A 52 -5.33 20.43 -4.90
CA ASP A 52 -6.75 20.75 -5.04
C ASP A 52 -7.51 19.56 -5.63
N ALA A 53 -8.61 19.17 -4.97
CA ALA A 53 -9.47 18.11 -5.45
C ALA A 53 -10.29 18.59 -6.66
N ASP A 54 -10.27 17.82 -7.74
CA ASP A 54 -11.12 18.07 -8.89
C ASP A 54 -12.54 17.56 -8.61
N VAL A 55 -13.38 18.46 -8.09
CA VAL A 55 -14.79 18.18 -7.78
C VAL A 55 -15.56 17.73 -9.03
N ARG A 56 -15.15 18.16 -10.24
CA ARG A 56 -15.83 17.77 -11.49
C ARG A 56 -15.57 16.31 -11.85
N LYS A 57 -14.44 15.76 -11.42
CA LYS A 57 -14.09 14.34 -11.56
C LYS A 57 -14.58 13.48 -10.40
N GLY A 58 -15.22 14.09 -9.40
CA GLY A 58 -15.68 13.39 -8.21
C GLY A 58 -14.55 12.86 -7.34
N GLU A 59 -13.40 13.56 -7.32
CA GLU A 59 -12.29 13.18 -6.46
C GLU A 59 -12.68 13.25 -4.98
N LEU A 60 -12.17 12.30 -4.21
CA LEU A 60 -12.43 12.25 -2.78
C LEU A 60 -11.67 13.40 -2.09
N VAL A 61 -12.35 14.09 -1.19
CA VAL A 61 -11.77 15.20 -0.42
C VAL A 61 -11.14 14.66 0.87
N TRP A 62 -9.89 15.04 1.09
CA TRP A 62 -9.15 14.80 2.33
C TRP A 62 -9.42 15.89 3.38
N ARG A 63 -9.29 17.17 2.99
CA ARG A 63 -9.48 18.33 3.86
C ARG A 63 -10.23 19.43 3.12
N GLU A 64 -11.10 20.15 3.82
CA GLU A 64 -11.75 21.35 3.30
C GLU A 64 -10.86 22.58 3.53
N THR A 65 -10.70 23.42 2.50
CA THR A 65 -9.87 24.64 2.55
C THR A 65 -10.68 25.86 3.04
N GLY A 66 -12.00 25.73 3.15
CA GLY A 66 -12.91 26.75 3.72
C GLY A 66 -13.38 27.81 2.71
N ASP A 67 -12.82 27.82 1.51
CA ASP A 67 -13.20 28.63 0.34
C ASP A 67 -14.20 27.92 -0.58
N GLY A 68 -14.77 26.79 -0.14
CA GLY A 68 -15.62 25.93 -0.95
C GLY A 68 -14.84 24.92 -1.80
N HIS A 69 -13.52 24.91 -1.70
CA HIS A 69 -12.65 23.88 -2.27
C HIS A 69 -12.21 22.89 -1.19
N GLY A 70 -11.84 21.68 -1.64
CA GLY A 70 -11.21 20.68 -0.80
C GLY A 70 -9.92 20.21 -1.45
N THR A 71 -8.97 19.74 -0.64
CA THR A 71 -7.75 19.10 -1.12
C THR A 71 -7.92 17.59 -1.16
N THR A 72 -7.28 16.94 -2.13
CA THR A 72 -7.04 15.49 -2.20
C THR A 72 -5.56 15.21 -1.91
N LEU A 73 -5.18 13.94 -1.95
CA LEU A 73 -3.83 13.45 -1.74
C LEU A 73 -3.35 12.70 -2.97
N VAL A 74 -2.17 13.02 -3.47
CA VAL A 74 -1.55 12.37 -4.64
C VAL A 74 -0.16 11.85 -4.25
N ALA A 75 0.22 10.68 -4.78
CA ALA A 75 1.58 10.15 -4.60
C ALA A 75 2.57 10.92 -5.46
N THR A 76 3.70 11.31 -4.87
CA THR A 76 4.77 12.02 -5.57
C THR A 76 5.70 11.03 -6.28
N ASP A 77 6.56 11.53 -7.17
CA ASP A 77 7.63 10.72 -7.78
C ASP A 77 8.53 10.08 -6.74
N ALA A 78 8.83 10.78 -5.64
CA ALA A 78 9.62 10.24 -4.53
C ALA A 78 8.88 9.10 -3.80
N GLY A 79 7.55 9.20 -3.67
CA GLY A 79 6.71 8.13 -3.15
C GLY A 79 6.69 6.91 -4.06
N LEU A 80 6.57 7.10 -5.37
CA LEU A 80 6.60 6.02 -6.36
C LEU A 80 7.98 5.35 -6.42
N ALA A 81 9.06 6.13 -6.42
CA ALA A 81 10.43 5.61 -6.38
C ALA A 81 10.69 4.81 -5.09
N ALA A 82 10.07 5.18 -3.97
CA ALA A 82 10.20 4.45 -2.71
C ALA A 82 9.61 3.03 -2.75
N ILE A 83 8.72 2.73 -3.70
CA ILE A 83 8.19 1.37 -3.98
C ILE A 83 8.78 0.76 -5.26
N GLY A 84 9.83 1.36 -5.82
CA GLY A 84 10.54 0.86 -7.00
C GLY A 84 9.86 1.17 -8.33
N ILE A 85 8.97 2.16 -8.39
CA ILE A 85 8.36 2.64 -9.63
C ILE A 85 9.09 3.91 -10.06
N GLU A 86 9.79 3.85 -11.18
CA GLU A 86 10.46 5.03 -11.75
C GLU A 86 9.46 5.85 -12.59
N PRO A 87 9.48 7.19 -12.50
CA PRO A 87 8.61 8.03 -13.31
C PRO A 87 8.99 7.90 -14.80
N GLU A 88 7.99 7.62 -15.64
CA GLU A 88 8.09 7.57 -17.10
C GLU A 88 8.42 8.97 -17.66
N GLY A 89 9.69 9.36 -17.59
CA GLY A 89 10.13 10.71 -17.96
C GLY A 89 11.61 11.00 -17.79
N THR A 90 12.38 10.15 -17.10
CA THR A 90 13.85 10.21 -17.12
C THR A 90 14.42 9.00 -17.82
N SER A 91 14.30 8.98 -19.15
CA SER A 91 15.08 8.09 -20.00
C SER A 91 16.55 8.56 -20.02
N THR A 92 17.31 8.17 -19.00
CA THR A 92 18.74 7.91 -19.16
C THR A 92 18.95 6.41 -18.98
N ALA A 93 18.78 5.66 -20.06
CA ALA A 93 19.02 4.22 -20.12
C ALA A 93 20.55 3.91 -20.24
N PRO A 94 21.00 2.65 -20.24
CA PRO A 94 20.88 1.64 -19.18
C PRO A 94 22.20 0.85 -18.97
N GLU A 95 22.58 0.46 -17.74
CA GLU A 95 23.56 -0.64 -17.53
C GLU A 95 23.57 -1.00 -16.04
N SER A 96 23.03 -2.13 -15.59
CA SER A 96 23.69 -3.42 -15.75
C SER A 96 22.71 -4.56 -15.47
N ALA A 97 22.53 -5.41 -16.47
CA ALA A 97 22.46 -6.85 -16.26
C ALA A 97 23.65 -7.43 -17.05
N PRO A 98 24.30 -8.49 -16.51
CA PRO A 98 23.98 -9.78 -17.12
C PRO A 98 23.86 -10.94 -16.13
N ASP A 99 22.97 -11.86 -16.51
CA ASP A 99 23.01 -13.32 -16.37
C ASP A 99 23.41 -13.97 -15.02
N THR A 100 22.55 -14.86 -14.51
CA THR A 100 22.64 -16.31 -14.83
C THR A 100 21.57 -17.11 -14.06
N PRO A 101 21.02 -18.20 -14.62
CA PRO A 101 19.90 -18.97 -14.09
C PRO A 101 20.33 -20.07 -13.11
N ALA A 102 19.50 -20.39 -12.12
CA ALA A 102 19.35 -21.75 -11.59
C ALA A 102 18.16 -21.85 -10.63
N GLU A 103 17.26 -22.79 -10.92
CA GLU A 103 16.44 -23.46 -9.94
C GLU A 103 17.19 -23.72 -8.63
N GLN A 104 16.51 -23.48 -7.51
CA GLN A 104 16.63 -24.35 -6.34
C GLN A 104 15.35 -24.27 -5.50
N THR A 105 14.60 -25.36 -5.64
CA THR A 105 13.63 -25.90 -4.68
C THR A 105 14.01 -25.61 -3.24
N GLU A 106 13.14 -24.96 -2.47
CA GLU A 106 12.97 -25.30 -1.06
C GLU A 106 11.48 -25.21 -0.67
N ALA A 107 11.01 -26.31 -0.12
CA ALA A 107 9.62 -26.61 0.23
C ALA A 107 9.00 -25.58 1.20
N PRO A 108 7.66 -25.41 1.18
CA PRO A 108 6.98 -24.51 2.10
C PRO A 108 7.09 -25.07 3.53
N LYS A 109 7.89 -24.41 4.38
CA LYS A 109 7.94 -24.75 5.80
C LYS A 109 6.59 -24.38 6.43
N ALA A 110 5.82 -25.41 6.75
CA ALA A 110 4.54 -25.34 7.43
C ALA A 110 4.65 -24.46 8.68
N ARG A 111 3.88 -23.36 8.71
CA ARG A 111 3.72 -22.53 9.90
C ARG A 111 2.82 -23.28 10.87
N ILE A 112 3.37 -23.71 12.00
CA ILE A 112 2.61 -24.26 13.12
C ILE A 112 1.77 -23.11 13.72
N PRO A 113 0.43 -23.19 13.68
CA PRO A 113 -0.43 -22.21 14.33
C PRO A 113 -0.33 -22.34 15.84
N ARG A 114 -0.16 -21.21 16.55
CA ARG A 114 -0.10 -21.17 18.02
C ARG A 114 -1.46 -21.56 18.61
N GLU A 115 -1.42 -22.41 19.64
CA GLU A 115 -2.59 -22.93 20.34
C GLU A 115 -3.44 -21.79 20.94
N GLY A 116 -4.76 -21.87 20.76
CA GLY A 116 -5.74 -20.94 21.33
C GLY A 116 -6.41 -19.96 20.34
N THR A 117 -6.05 -19.97 19.05
CA THR A 117 -6.73 -19.15 18.03
C THR A 117 -7.84 -19.92 17.31
N LYS A 118 -8.91 -19.21 16.92
CA LYS A 118 -10.12 -19.76 16.26
C LYS A 118 -9.81 -20.60 15.00
N GLN A 119 -8.65 -20.41 14.36
CA GLN A 119 -8.15 -21.25 13.27
C GLN A 119 -7.75 -22.66 13.73
N ALA A 120 -7.16 -22.83 14.92
CA ALA A 120 -6.80 -24.15 15.44
C ALA A 120 -8.05 -25.00 15.74
N ALA A 121 -9.12 -24.38 16.24
CA ALA A 121 -10.39 -25.05 16.48
C ALA A 121 -11.08 -25.51 15.18
N LEU A 122 -11.02 -24.68 14.12
CA LEU A 122 -11.53 -25.04 12.80
C LEU A 122 -10.71 -26.18 12.16
N ILE A 123 -9.38 -26.13 12.25
CA ILE A 123 -8.52 -27.18 11.73
C ILE A 123 -8.73 -28.51 12.49
N ALA A 124 -9.00 -28.48 13.78
CA ALA A 124 -9.35 -29.67 14.56
C ALA A 124 -10.72 -30.25 14.15
N MET A 125 -11.73 -29.40 13.92
CA MET A 125 -13.05 -29.82 13.42
C MET A 125 -12.98 -30.45 12.03
N LEU A 126 -12.16 -29.91 11.12
CA LEU A 126 -11.99 -30.47 9.77
C LEU A 126 -11.17 -31.76 9.73
N ARG A 127 -10.40 -32.08 10.78
CA ARG A 127 -9.51 -33.24 10.83
C ARG A 127 -10.08 -34.42 11.63
N ALA A 128 -11.22 -34.24 12.30
CA ALA A 128 -11.91 -35.33 12.98
C ALA A 128 -12.61 -36.26 11.95
N PRO A 129 -12.50 -37.60 12.08
CA PRO A 129 -13.16 -38.54 11.17
C PRO A 129 -14.66 -38.60 11.48
N GLY A 130 -15.41 -37.65 10.92
CA GLY A 130 -16.86 -37.54 11.10
C GLY A 130 -17.41 -36.17 10.68
N GLY A 131 -16.86 -35.58 9.60
CA GLY A 131 -17.24 -34.26 9.11
C GLY A 131 -18.72 -34.14 8.73
N ALA A 132 -19.24 -32.92 8.89
CA ALA A 132 -20.65 -32.55 8.83
C ALA A 132 -21.42 -33.12 7.61
N THR A 133 -22.37 -34.02 7.89
CA THR A 133 -23.58 -34.21 7.09
C THR A 133 -24.68 -33.31 7.62
#